data_AF-A0A7C3HNN7-F1
#
_entry.id   AF-A0A7C3HNN7-F1
#
_cell.length_a   1.000
_cell.length_b   1.000
_cell.length_c   1.000
_cell.angle_alpha   90.00
_cell.angle_beta   90.00
_cell.angle_gamma   90.00
#
_symmetry.space_group_name_H-M   'P 1'
#
loop_
_entity.id
_entity.type
_entity.pdbx_description
1 polymer ?
#
loop_
_entity_poly.entity_id
_entity_poly.type
_entity_poly.pdbx_seq_one_letter_code
_entity_poly.pdbx_strand_id
1 'polypeptide(L)'
;MNAKLLLKTVFLIILLLLLVLIGLHNKDTVGFLLPPLIAKPVRLPAALMYFIFFAVGLLTGTVLTAGGGRKGGSAKPGKSDR
;
A
#
# COMPACT_ATOMS: atom_id res chain seq x y z
N MET A 1 3.21 -19.07 -11.31
CA MET A 1 2.61 -18.22 -10.25
C MET A 1 1.10 -18.27 -10.36
N ASN A 2 0.36 -18.13 -9.27
CA ASN A 2 -1.09 -17.97 -9.30
C ASN A 2 -1.44 -16.67 -10.06
N ALA A 3 -2.40 -16.70 -11.00
CA ALA A 3 -2.84 -15.52 -11.76
C ALA A 3 -3.23 -14.34 -10.85
N LYS A 4 -3.81 -14.63 -9.68
CA LYS A 4 -4.13 -13.63 -8.66
C LYS A 4 -2.90 -12.91 -8.11
N LEU A 5 -1.80 -13.64 -7.93
CA LEU A 5 -0.54 -13.08 -7.46
C LEU A 5 0.11 -12.24 -8.55
N LEU A 6 0.10 -12.74 -9.80
CA LEU A 6 0.61 -12.00 -10.94
C LEU A 6 -0.13 -10.66 -11.14
N LEU A 7 -1.46 -10.65 -11.06
CA LEU A 7 -2.25 -9.42 -11.17
C LEU A 7 -1.88 -8.40 -10.10
N LYS A 8 -1.69 -8.83 -8.84
CA LYS A 8 -1.24 -7.96 -7.75
C LYS A 8 0.15 -7.39 -8.01
N THR A 9 1.06 -8.22 -8.51
CA THR A 9 2.42 -7.78 -8.86
C THR A 9 2.41 -6.77 -10.00
N VAL A 10 1.65 -7.03 -11.07
CA VAL A 10 1.51 -6.10 -12.20
C VAL A 10 0.90 -4.78 -11.73
N PHE A 11 -0.16 -4.84 -10.93
CA PHE A 11 -0.76 -3.64 -10.33
C PHE A 11 0.27 -2.82 -9.53
N LEU A 12 1.07 -3.47 -8.69
CA LEU A 12 2.13 -2.81 -7.92
C LEU A 12 3.19 -2.18 -8.83
N ILE A 13 3.61 -2.87 -9.89
CA ILE A 13 4.57 -2.36 -10.88
C ILE A 13 4.03 -1.11 -11.58
N ILE A 14 2.74 -1.09 -11.93
CA ILE A 14 2.11 0.09 -12.56
C ILE A 14 2.16 1.30 -11.62
N LEU A 15 1.89 1.12 -10.33
CA LEU A 15 2.00 2.20 -9.34
C LEU A 15 3.43 2.70 -9.18
N LEU A 16 4.42 1.79 -9.19
CA LEU A 16 5.84 2.17 -9.15
C LEU A 16 6.27 2.91 -10.42
N LEU A 17 5.80 2.48 -11.59
CA LEU A 17 6.05 3.17 -12.85
C LEU A 17 5.50 4.59 -12.82
N LEU A 18 4.27 4.78 -12.32
CA LEU A 18 3.68 6.11 -12.16
C LEU A 18 4.57 6.99 -11.28
N LEU A 19 5.10 6.43 -10.19
CA LEU A 19 5.99 7.15 -9.28
C LEU A 19 7.30 7.57 -9.97
N VAL A 20 7.88 6.72 -10.81
CA VAL A 20 9.05 7.05 -11.64
C VAL A 20 8.73 8.18 -12.62
N LEU A 21 7.58 8.09 -13.31
CA LEU A 21 7.17 9.13 -14.26
C LEU A 21 6.94 10.48 -13.58
N ILE A 22 6.38 10.49 -12.36
CA ILE A 22 6.28 11.68 -11.53
C ILE A 22 7.66 12.24 -11.22
N GLY A 23 8.62 11.41 -10.79
CA GLY A 23 9.99 11.84 -10.53
C GLY A 23 10.70 12.43 -11.74
N LEU A 24 10.44 11.90 -12.94
CA LEU A 24 11.06 12.38 -14.17
C LEU A 24 10.43 13.69 -14.67
N HIS A 25 9.10 13.78 -14.68
CA HIS A 25 8.37 14.85 -15.38
C HIS A 25 7.79 15.92 -14.45
N ASN A 26 7.68 15.66 -13.14
CA ASN A 26 7.03 16.54 -12.18
C ASN A 26 8.02 16.87 -11.05
N LYS A 27 9.02 17.69 -11.37
CA LYS A 27 10.07 18.09 -10.42
C LYS A 27 9.65 19.23 -9.49
N ASP A 28 8.48 19.82 -9.73
CA ASP A 28 7.97 20.91 -8.92
C ASP A 28 7.70 20.48 -7.48
N THR A 29 7.82 21.45 -6.58
CA THR A 29 7.47 21.26 -5.17
C THR A 29 5.98 21.41 -4.98
N VAL A 30 5.39 20.50 -4.22
CA VAL A 30 4.00 20.55 -3.76
C VAL A 30 3.96 20.92 -2.29
N GLY A 31 2.95 21.73 -1.92
CA GLY A 31 2.66 22.04 -0.53
C GLY A 31 1.67 21.04 0.04
N PHE A 32 2.02 20.41 1.15
CA PHE A 32 1.12 19.54 1.91
C PHE A 32 0.71 20.21 3.23
N LEU A 33 -0.60 20.32 3.45
CA LEU A 33 -1.18 20.86 4.67
C LEU A 33 -2.25 19.88 5.15
N LEU A 34 -2.23 19.55 6.44
CA LEU A 34 -3.17 18.60 7.03
C LEU A 34 -3.60 19.05 8.44
N PRO A 35 -4.38 20.14 8.58
CA PRO A 35 -4.86 20.56 9.89
C PRO A 35 -5.81 19.50 10.48
N PRO A 36 -5.78 19.22 11.79
CA PRO A 36 -4.97 19.88 12.83
C PRO A 36 -3.53 19.31 12.98
N LEU A 37 -3.20 18.20 12.32
CA LEU A 37 -1.93 17.49 12.51
C LEU A 37 -0.71 18.28 11.98
N ILE A 38 -0.87 18.96 10.85
CA ILE A 38 0.17 19.74 10.17
C ILE A 38 -0.36 21.15 9.92
N ALA A 39 0.02 22.06 10.82
CA ALA A 39 -0.43 23.46 10.81
C ALA A 39 0.35 24.36 9.83
N LYS A 40 1.53 23.92 9.36
CA LYS A 40 2.37 24.66 8.41
C LYS A 40 2.59 23.84 7.14
N PRO A 41 2.49 24.45 5.95
CA PRO A 41 2.61 23.71 4.70
C PRO A 41 4.02 23.14 4.55
N VAL A 42 4.12 21.82 4.43
CA VAL A 42 5.37 21.11 4.11
C VAL A 42 5.57 21.15 2.60
N ARG A 43 6.66 21.76 2.15
CA ARG A 43 7.02 21.87 0.73
C ARG A 43 8.06 20.82 0.39
N LEU A 44 7.70 19.83 -0.41
CA LEU A 44 8.62 18.79 -0.90
C LEU A 44 8.40 18.55 -2.40
N PRO A 45 9.42 18.07 -3.14
CA PRO A 45 9.25 17.59 -4.51
C PRO A 45 8.07 16.63 -4.61
N ALA A 46 7.26 16.75 -5.67
CA ALA A 46 6.09 15.91 -5.88
C ALA A 46 6.41 14.41 -5.74
N ALA A 47 7.50 13.96 -6.36
CA ALA A 47 7.96 12.58 -6.28
C ALA A 47 8.09 12.04 -4.85
N LEU A 48 8.64 12.85 -3.93
CA LEU A 48 8.79 12.47 -2.52
C LEU A 48 7.44 12.42 -1.81
N MET A 49 6.55 13.38 -2.04
CA MET A 49 5.20 13.35 -1.46
C MET A 49 4.42 12.10 -1.89
N TYR A 50 4.35 11.83 -3.20
CA TYR A 50 3.66 10.65 -3.71
C TYR A 50 4.30 9.35 -3.20
N PHE A 51 5.62 9.30 -3.06
CA PHE A 51 6.31 8.13 -2.52
C PHE A 51 5.92 7.89 -1.06
N ILE A 52 5.91 8.92 -0.22
CA ILE A 52 5.57 8.82 1.20
C ILE A 52 4.13 8.28 1.35
N PHE A 53 3.15 8.85 0.64
CA PHE A 53 1.77 8.38 0.71
C PHE A 53 1.62 6.94 0.20
N PHE A 54 2.28 6.60 -0.90
CA PHE A 54 2.31 5.24 -1.42
C PHE A 54 2.90 4.26 -0.40
N ALA A 55 4.03 4.60 0.21
CA ALA A 55 4.70 3.77 1.20
C ALA A 55 3.81 3.53 2.43
N VAL A 56 3.16 4.57 2.96
CA VAL A 56 2.21 4.45 4.07
C VAL A 56 1.03 3.54 3.69
N GLY A 57 0.46 3.72 2.50
CA GLY A 57 -0.63 2.87 2.00
C GLY A 57 -0.20 1.42 1.82
N LEU A 58 0.99 1.18 1.25
CA LEU A 58 1.55 -0.16 1.05
C LEU A 58 1.82 -0.84 2.39
N LEU A 59 2.46 -0.15 3.35
CA LEU A 59 2.72 -0.66 4.70
C LEU A 59 1.42 -0.98 5.45
N THR A 60 0.41 -0.11 5.34
CA THR A 60 -0.90 -0.36 5.93
C THR A 60 -1.54 -1.61 5.32
N GLY A 61 -1.54 -1.71 3.99
CA GLY A 61 -2.09 -2.87 3.28
C GLY A 61 -1.36 -4.17 3.60
N THR A 62 -0.03 -4.15 3.71
CA THR A 62 0.75 -5.33 4.10
C THR A 62 0.49 -5.71 5.55
N VAL A 63 0.42 -4.76 6.49
CA VAL A 63 0.07 -5.05 7.90
C VAL A 63 -1.33 -5.65 8.01
N LEU A 64 -2.33 -5.10 7.31
CA LEU A 64 -3.70 -5.62 7.35
C LEU A 64 -3.83 -7.01 6.70
N THR A 65 -3.07 -7.26 5.64
CA THR A 65 -3.15 -8.53 4.88
C THR A 65 -2.26 -9.62 5.48
N ALA A 66 -1.09 -9.28 6.02
CA ALA A 66 -0.14 -10.23 6.60
C ALA A 66 -0.30 -10.39 8.13
N GLY A 67 -0.77 -9.36 8.83
CA GLY A 67 -0.97 -9.34 10.28
C GLY A 67 -2.31 -9.92 10.77
N GLY A 68 -3.26 -10.18 9.87
CA GLY A 68 -4.57 -10.79 10.19
C GLY A 68 -4.53 -12.29 10.55
N GLY A 69 -3.34 -12.87 10.72
CA GLY A 69 -3.14 -14.27 11.08
C GLY A 69 -3.45 -14.57 12.55
N ARG A 70 -4.69 -14.35 13.03
CA ARG A 70 -5.20 -15.02 14.23
C ARG A 70 -6.60 -15.61 14.01
N LYS A 71 -6.60 -16.94 14.01
CA LYS A 71 -7.65 -17.89 14.45
C LYS A 71 -8.89 -18.07 13.56
N GLY A 72 -8.87 -19.19 12.85
CA GLY A 72 -10.05 -19.94 12.41
C GLY A 72 -9.65 -21.40 12.28
N GLY A 73 -9.32 -22.05 13.41
CA GLY A 73 -9.05 -23.47 13.44
C GLY A 73 -10.27 -24.24 12.97
N SER A 74 -10.18 -24.89 11.83
CA SER A 74 -11.06 -26.00 11.47
C SER A 74 -10.68 -27.18 12.35
N ALA A 75 -11.21 -27.19 13.58
CA ALA A 75 -11.43 -28.41 14.31
C ALA A 75 -12.30 -29.29 13.41
N LYS A 76 -11.68 -30.30 12.81
CA LYS A 76 -12.31 -31.36 12.05
C LYS A 76 -13.39 -31.99 12.95
N PRO A 77 -14.70 -31.88 12.66
CA PRO A 77 -15.67 -32.70 13.37
C PRO A 77 -15.40 -34.14 12.94
N GLY A 78 -15.22 -35.00 13.94
CA GLY A 78 -14.99 -36.43 13.73
C GLY A 78 -16.07 -37.03 12.84
N LYS A 79 -15.62 -37.93 11.97
CA LYS A 79 -16.46 -38.89 11.27
C LYS A 79 -17.35 -39.62 12.30
N SER A 80 -18.66 -39.38 12.26
CA SER A 80 -19.64 -40.27 12.89
C SER A 80 -20.28 -41.10 11.78
N ASP A 81 -19.75 -42.31 11.57
CA ASP A 81 -20.49 -43.39 10.91
C ASP A 81 -21.67 -43.77 11.82
N ARG A 82 -22.90 -43.49 11.37
CA ARG A 82 -24.13 -44.20 11.73
C ARG A 82 -25.10 -44.14 10.55
#